data_AF-D9PFQ2-F1
#
_entry.id   AF-D9PFQ2-F1
#
_cell.length_a   1.000
_cell.length_b   1.000
_cell.length_c   1.000
_cell.angle_alpha   90.00
_cell.angle_beta   90.00
_cell.angle_gamma   90.00
#
_symmetry.space_group_name_H-M   'P 1'
#
loop_
_entity.id
_entity.type
_entity.pdbx_description
1 polymer ?
#
loop_
_entity_poly.entity_id
_entity_poly.type
_entity_poly.pdbx_seq_one_letter_code
_entity_poly.pdbx_strand_id
1 'polypeptide(L)' 'MNIGPEFPERFERDQAFSEADWLRCLPGAVRDHALALPAPGRALVRIGAGTLELHWTMLPPRRLGIVQLPRMAVHYRF' A
#
# COMPACT_ATOMS: atom_id res chain seq x y z
N MET A 1 28.96 -5.50 -10.18
CA MET A 1 28.15 -5.03 -9.06
C MET A 1 26.74 -4.83 -9.60
N ASN A 2 25.85 -5.82 -9.44
CA ASN A 2 24.51 -5.75 -10.00
C ASN A 2 23.61 -5.07 -8.97
N ILE A 3 23.47 -3.75 -9.08
CA ILE A 3 22.52 -2.98 -8.28
C ILE A 3 21.14 -3.40 -8.80
N GLY A 4 20.35 -4.09 -7.96
CA GLY A 4 18.95 -4.37 -8.26
C GLY A 4 18.15 -3.07 -8.44
N PRO A 5 16.87 -3.11 -8.82
CA PRO A 5 16.08 -1.90 -8.99
C PRO A 5 16.11 -1.07 -7.69
N GLU A 6 16.77 0.08 -7.75
CA GLU A 6 16.79 1.06 -6.68
C GLU A 6 15.38 1.64 -6.55
N PHE A 7 14.68 1.25 -5.50
CA PHE A 7 13.41 1.88 -5.17
C PHE A 7 13.70 3.15 -4.37
N PRO A 8 13.17 4.32 -4.77
CA PRO A 8 13.34 5.53 -3.99
C PRO A 8 12.71 5.36 -2.60
N GLU A 9 13.20 6.14 -1.62
CA GLU A 9 12.64 6.16 -0.26
C GLU A 9 11.12 6.45 -0.24
N ARG A 10 10.62 7.12 -1.28
CA ARG A 10 9.21 7.46 -1.47
C ARG A 10 8.76 7.11 -2.87
N PHE A 11 7.64 6.41 -2.98
CA PHE A 11 7.01 6.13 -4.26
C PHE A 11 5.50 5.94 -4.13
N GLU A 12 4.82 5.98 -5.27
CA GLU A 12 3.37 5.75 -5.36
C GLU A 12 3.07 4.52 -6.23
N ARG A 13 1.96 3.84 -5.93
CA ARG A 13 1.38 2.80 -6.78
C ARG A 13 -0.13 3.01 -6.91
N ASP A 14 -0.61 2.88 -8.15
CA ASP A 14 -2.02 2.72 -8.48
C ASP A 14 -2.33 1.23 -8.59
N GLN A 15 -3.34 0.78 -7.86
CA GLN A 15 -3.64 -0.65 -7.69
C GLN A 15 -5.14 -0.92 -7.78
N ALA A 16 -5.49 -2.03 -8.42
CA ALA A 16 -6.87 -2.48 -8.60
C ALA A 16 -7.42 -3.16 -7.33
N PHE A 17 -7.35 -2.45 -6.21
CA PHE A 17 -7.69 -2.96 -4.88
C PHE A 17 -8.81 -2.14 -4.26
N SER A 18 -9.71 -2.81 -3.54
CA SER A 18 -10.63 -2.13 -2.63
C SER A 18 -9.94 -1.87 -1.29
N GLU A 19 -10.42 -0.90 -0.52
CA GLU A 19 -9.90 -0.66 0.83
C GLU A 19 -10.15 -1.86 1.76
N ALA A 20 -11.29 -2.55 1.60
CA ALA A 20 -11.59 -3.75 2.38
C ALA A 20 -10.60 -4.88 2.07
N ASP A 21 -10.28 -5.11 0.80
CA ASP A 21 -9.25 -6.08 0.41
C ASP A 21 -7.88 -5.67 0.93
N TRP A 22 -7.55 -4.37 0.86
CA TRP A 22 -6.29 -3.84 1.36
C TRP A 22 -6.10 -4.15 2.84
N LEU A 23 -7.08 -3.78 3.66
CA LEU A 23 -7.08 -4.01 5.10
C LEU A 23 -7.06 -5.50 5.45
N ARG A 24 -7.74 -6.35 4.66
CA ARG A 24 -7.73 -7.80 4.81
C ARG A 24 -6.35 -8.40 4.52
N CYS A 25 -5.66 -7.92 3.49
CA CYS A 25 -4.37 -8.44 3.06
C CYS A 25 -3.19 -7.88 3.87
N LEU A 26 -3.28 -6.64 4.36
CA LEU A 26 -2.16 -5.91 4.94
C LEU A 26 -1.45 -6.66 6.09
N PRO A 27 -2.16 -7.28 7.07
CA PRO A 27 -1.51 -8.05 8.13
C PRO A 27 -0.67 -9.22 7.59
N GLY A 28 -1.17 -9.93 6.58
CA GLY A 28 -0.44 -11.02 5.94
C GLY A 28 0.75 -10.54 5.10
N ALA A 29 0.64 -9.36 4.49
CA ALA A 29 1.72 -8.77 3.69
C ALA A 29 2.92 -8.34 4.54
N VAL A 30 2.69 -7.89 5.78
CA VAL A 30 3.75 -7.44 6.69
C VAL A 30 4.35 -8.55 7.57
N ARG A 31 3.72 -9.73 7.62
CA ARG A 31 4.16 -10.89 8.43
C ARG A 31 4.43 -10.51 9.88
N ASP A 32 5.64 -10.74 10.39
CA ASP A 32 6.02 -10.54 11.79
C ASP A 32 6.36 -9.08 12.14
N HIS A 33 6.24 -8.16 11.17
CA HIS A 33 6.45 -6.74 11.41
C HIS A 33 5.23 -6.11 12.10
N ALA A 34 5.48 -5.33 13.16
CA ALA A 34 4.39 -4.66 13.88
C ALA A 34 3.68 -3.66 12.97
N LEU A 35 2.37 -3.85 12.82
CA LEU A 35 1.48 -3.02 12.02
C LEU A 35 0.55 -2.22 12.93
N ALA A 36 0.49 -0.91 12.71
CA ALA A 36 -0.47 -0.01 13.33
C ALA A 36 -1.31 0.69 12.26
N LEU A 37 -2.59 0.91 12.56
CA LEU A 37 -3.53 1.67 11.73
C LEU A 37 -3.95 2.95 12.49
N PRO A 38 -3.12 4.01 12.49
CA PRO A 38 -3.34 5.19 13.34
C PRO A 38 -4.54 6.04 12.92
N ALA A 39 -4.96 5.94 11.65
CA ALA A 39 -6.12 6.63 11.08
C ALA A 39 -6.62 5.89 9.83
N PRO A 40 -7.87 6.12 9.39
CA PRO A 40 -8.33 5.65 8.08
C PRO A 40 -7.39 6.10 6.96
N GLY A 41 -7.17 5.25 5.96
CA GLY A 41 -6.25 5.55 4.87
C GLY A 41 -4.76 5.51 5.25
N ARG A 42 -4.39 5.09 6.48
CA ARG A 42 -3.00 5.12 6.96
C ARG A 42 -2.58 3.84 7.67
N ALA A 43 -1.33 3.43 7.46
CA ALA A 43 -0.68 2.39 8.24
C ALA A 43 0.78 2.73 8.52
N LEU A 44 1.29 2.19 9.63
CA LEU A 44 2.70 2.25 10.01
C LEU A 44 3.20 0.83 10.28
N VAL A 45 4.31 0.46 9.64
CA VAL A 45 4.91 -0.86 9.76
C VAL A 45 6.34 -0.72 10.28
N ARG A 46 6.65 -1.37 11.40
CA ARG A 46 8.00 -1.39 11.98
C ARG A 46 8.84 -2.50 11.39
N ILE A 47 9.89 -2.14 10.65
CA ILE A 47 10.78 -3.07 9.94
C ILE A 47 12.21 -2.90 10.50
N GLY A 48 12.57 -3.75 11.47
CA GLY A 48 13.87 -3.65 12.16
C GLY A 48 14.00 -2.31 12.88
N ALA A 49 14.99 -1.49 12.47
CA ALA A 49 15.17 -0.13 12.97
C ALA A 49 14.35 0.92 12.18
N GLY A 50 13.89 0.61 10.97
CA GLY A 50 13.16 1.51 10.07
C GLY A 50 11.64 1.41 10.18
N THR A 51 10.96 2.32 9.49
CA THR A 51 9.50 2.44 9.53
C THR A 51 8.96 2.67 8.13
N LEU A 52 8.00 1.85 7.70
CA LEU A 52 7.24 2.10 6.49
C LEU A 52 5.92 2.81 6.86
N GLU A 53 5.75 4.02 6.36
CA GLU A 53 4.49 4.76 6.36
C GLU A 53 3.74 4.50 5.05
N LEU A 54 2.47 4.11 5.18
CA LEU A 54 1.57 3.88 4.05
C LEU A 54 0.42 4.86 4.15
N HIS A 55 0.15 5.59 3.07
CA HIS A 55 -1.07 6.40 2.92
C HIS A 55 -1.80 5.98 1.66
N TRP A 56 -3.10 5.70 1.74
CA TRP A 56 -3.90 5.36 0.58
C TRP A 56 -5.19 6.15 0.47
N THR A 57 -5.66 6.31 -0.76
CA THR A 57 -6.92 6.95 -1.11
C THR A 57 -7.62 6.15 -2.19
N MET A 58 -8.92 5.91 -2.00
CA MET A 58 -9.77 5.33 -3.05
C MET A 58 -9.99 6.34 -4.17
N LEU A 59 -9.72 5.91 -5.40
CA LEU A 59 -9.93 6.69 -6.62
C LEU A 59 -11.22 6.24 -7.32
N PRO A 60 -11.76 7.05 -8.25
CA PRO A 60 -12.88 6.62 -9.07
C PRO A 60 -12.61 5.25 -9.73
N PRO A 61 -13.54 4.28 -9.63
CA PRO A 61 -13.35 2.95 -10.21
C PRO A 61 -13.04 3.01 -11.70
N ARG A 62 -12.12 2.16 -12.16
CA ARG A 62 -11.79 2.06 -13.58
C ARG A 62 -12.82 1.18 -14.27
N ARG A 63 -13.50 1.72 -15.28
CA ARG A 63 -14.44 0.96 -16.11
C ARG A 63 -13.72 0.40 -17.34
N LEU A 64 -13.82 -0.91 -17.54
CA LEU A 64 -13.32 -1.63 -18.70
C LEU A 64 -14.50 -2.44 -19.29
N GLY A 65 -15.26 -1.80 -20.18
CA GLY A 65 -16.52 -2.36 -20.68
C GLY A 65 -17.57 -2.48 -19.56
N ILE A 66 -18.06 -3.70 -19.34
CA ILE A 66 -19.01 -4.00 -18.24
C ILE A 66 -18.32 -4.20 -16.88
N VAL A 67 -16.98 -4.33 -16.85
CA VAL A 67 -16.23 -4.55 -15.62
C VAL A 67 -15.95 -3.22 -14.94
N GLN A 68 -16.19 -3.15 -13.63
CA GLN A 68 -15.77 -2.05 -12.78
C GLN A 68 -14.72 -2.56 -11.79
N LEU A 69 -13.49 -2.06 -11.91
CA LEU A 69 -12.40 -2.39 -11.01
C LEU A 69 -12.25 -1.31 -9.94
N PRO A 70 -12.16 -1.67 -8.64
CA PRO A 70 -11.78 -0.71 -7.61
C PRO A 70 -10.39 -0.17 -7.93
N ARG A 71 -10.10 1.05 -7.49
CA ARG A 71 -8.84 1.72 -7.78
C ARG A 71 -8.37 2.45 -6.54
N MET A 72 -7.13 2.22 -6.15
CA MET A 72 -6.53 2.82 -4.96
C MET A 72 -5.14 3.34 -5.30
N ALA A 73 -4.87 4.60 -4.97
CA ALA A 73 -3.51 5.12 -4.95
C ALA A 73 -2.92 4.91 -3.57
N VAL A 74 -1.68 4.42 -3.51
CA VAL A 74 -0.94 4.18 -2.27
C VAL A 74 0.42 4.86 -2.36
N HIS A 75 0.71 5.71 -1.39
CA HIS A 75 2.02 6.31 -1.16
C HIS A 75 2.77 5.48 -0.12
N TYR A 76 4.01 5.12 -0.47
CA TYR A 76 4.96 4.40 0.36
C TYR A 76 6.07 5.35 0.76
N ARG A 77 6.46 5.34 2.03
CA ARG A 77 7.59 6.10 2.57
C ARG A 77 8.34 5.23 3.58
N PHE A 78 9.58 4.87 3.27
CA PHE A 78 10.47 4.05 4.10
C PHE A 78 11.36 4.88 5.03
#